data_AF-A0AAD8BNI1-F1
#
_entry.id   AF-A0AAD8BNI1-F1
#
_cell.length_a   1.000
_cell.length_b   1.000
_cell.length_c   1.000
_cell.angle_alpha   90.00
_cell.angle_beta   90.00
_cell.angle_gamma   90.00
#
_symmetry.space_group_name_H-M   'P 1'
#
loop_
_entity.id
_entity.type
_entity.pdbx_description
1 polymer ?
#
loop_
_entity_poly.entity_id
_entity_poly.type
_entity_poly.pdbx_seq_one_letter_code
_entity_poly.pdbx_strand_id
1 'polypeptide(L)'
;MASVAGIPQSKVNPKFLHSNSTSHVWVFGAVAELIDNAYDPDVNASQLFIDKQDIGGKECLVFQDNGNGMDKEHLYSMLSFGFCEKDQFQKVTHLPIGKYGNGFKSGSMRLGKDALVFTRHKKTAGVGFLSQTYLEAIKADSVVVPILKYSLPDNILFKILHNMDN
;
A
#
# COMPACT_ATOMS: atom_id res chain seq x y z
N MET A 1 17.79 4.75 -8.40
CA MET A 1 18.04 5.85 -7.44
C MET A 1 19.45 6.36 -7.69
N ALA A 2 19.62 7.66 -7.90
CA ALA A 2 20.93 8.26 -8.09
C ALA A 2 21.70 8.17 -6.76
N SER A 3 22.91 7.61 -6.80
CA SER A 3 23.81 7.66 -5.65
C SER A 3 24.19 9.13 -5.42
N VAL A 4 24.20 9.54 -4.16
CA VAL A 4 24.93 10.75 -3.77
C VAL A 4 26.41 10.37 -3.89
N ALA A 5 27.03 10.69 -5.02
CA ALA A 5 28.48 10.72 -5.22
C ALA A 5 29.28 9.56 -4.58
N GLY A 6 28.98 8.30 -4.94
CA GLY A 6 29.78 7.15 -4.51
C GLY A 6 29.61 6.69 -3.05
N ILE A 7 28.72 7.34 -2.29
CA ILE A 7 28.40 6.92 -0.92
C ILE A 7 27.39 5.76 -0.95
N PRO A 8 27.68 4.62 -0.29
CA PRO A 8 26.73 3.51 -0.20
C PRO A 8 25.43 3.92 0.49
N GLN A 9 24.29 3.56 -0.09
CA GLN A 9 22.98 3.74 0.54
C GLN A 9 22.68 2.58 1.51
N SER A 10 22.03 2.90 2.63
CA SER A 10 21.50 1.87 3.53
C SER A 10 20.47 1.02 2.79
N LYS A 11 20.55 -0.29 2.96
CA LYS A 11 19.63 -1.27 2.39
C LYS A 11 18.66 -1.77 3.44
N VAL A 12 17.47 -2.15 3.02
CA VAL A 12 16.48 -2.79 3.90
C VAL A 12 16.49 -4.29 3.60
N ASN A 13 16.93 -5.11 4.55
CA ASN A 13 16.91 -6.56 4.38
C ASN A 13 15.44 -7.06 4.26
N PRO A 14 15.11 -8.00 3.36
CA PRO A 14 13.74 -8.53 3.26
C PRO A 14 13.13 -9.04 4.58
N LYS A 15 13.95 -9.60 5.49
CA LYS A 15 13.50 -10.05 6.82
C LYS A 15 12.93 -8.91 7.67
N PHE A 16 13.31 -7.67 7.38
CA PHE A 16 12.77 -6.49 8.06
C PHE A 16 11.26 -6.36 7.86
N LEU A 17 10.67 -6.87 6.77
CA LEU A 17 9.22 -6.85 6.59
C LEU A 17 8.51 -7.61 7.70
N HIS A 18 9.02 -8.78 8.06
CA HIS A 18 8.52 -9.54 9.20
C HIS A 18 8.83 -8.84 10.53
N SER A 19 10.08 -8.41 10.75
CA SER A 19 10.45 -7.72 11.99
C SER A 19 9.65 -6.43 12.23
N ASN A 20 9.31 -5.70 11.18
CA ASN A 20 8.50 -4.48 11.27
C ASN A 20 7.03 -4.81 11.62
N SER A 21 6.52 -5.96 11.18
CA SER A 21 5.16 -6.40 11.50
C SER A 21 4.93 -6.72 12.99
N THR A 22 5.98 -7.06 13.73
CA THR A 22 5.88 -7.41 15.17
C THR A 22 5.61 -6.21 16.07
N SER A 23 5.63 -4.98 15.52
CA SER A 23 5.12 -3.78 16.18
C SER A 23 3.63 -3.91 16.55
N HIS A 24 2.86 -4.70 15.79
CA HIS A 24 1.45 -4.96 16.05
C HIS A 24 1.27 -6.22 16.89
N VAL A 25 1.10 -6.04 18.20
CA VAL A 25 0.73 -7.13 19.12
C VAL A 25 -0.69 -7.64 18.82
N TRP A 26 -1.60 -6.71 18.49
CA TRP A 26 -3.00 -7.01 18.19
C TRP A 26 -3.30 -6.88 16.70
N VAL A 27 -3.95 -7.88 16.13
CA VAL A 27 -4.24 -7.93 14.68
C VAL A 27 -5.16 -6.79 14.23
N PHE A 28 -6.09 -6.33 15.05
CA PHE A 28 -6.94 -5.19 14.68
C PHE A 28 -6.22 -3.85 14.72
N GLY A 29 -5.07 -3.74 15.42
CA GLY A 29 -4.18 -2.59 15.26
C GLY A 29 -3.62 -2.51 13.84
N ALA A 30 -3.24 -3.65 13.25
CA ALA A 30 -2.81 -3.72 11.85
C ALA A 30 -3.94 -3.43 10.85
N VAL A 31 -5.18 -3.81 11.17
CA VAL A 31 -6.37 -3.44 10.37
C VAL A 31 -6.63 -1.94 10.46
N ALA A 32 -6.52 -1.35 11.67
CA ALA A 32 -6.75 0.08 11.89
C ALA A 32 -5.79 0.94 11.06
N GLU A 33 -4.52 0.56 10.92
CA GLU A 33 -3.56 1.27 10.05
C GLU A 33 -4.04 1.37 8.59
N LEU A 34 -4.73 0.37 8.07
CA LEU A 34 -5.27 0.39 6.71
C LEU A 34 -6.53 1.27 6.61
N ILE A 35 -7.36 1.26 7.66
CA ILE A 35 -8.53 2.14 7.78
C ILE A 35 -8.09 3.61 7.86
N ASP A 36 -7.10 3.91 8.69
CA ASP A 36 -6.56 5.26 8.89
C ASP A 36 -6.02 5.84 7.57
N ASN A 37 -5.35 5.02 6.75
CA ASN A 37 -4.87 5.45 5.44
C ASN A 37 -6.00 5.82 4.48
N ALA A 38 -7.14 5.12 4.50
CA ALA A 38 -8.30 5.46 3.68
C ALA A 38 -9.01 6.72 4.19
N TYR A 39 -9.07 6.87 5.51
CA TYR A 39 -9.69 8.00 6.18
C TYR A 39 -8.92 9.31 6.00
N ASP A 40 -7.59 9.26 6.01
CA ASP A 40 -6.74 10.44 5.98
C ASP A 40 -7.06 11.42 4.82
N PRO A 41 -6.90 12.74 5.03
CA PRO A 41 -7.41 13.78 4.13
C PRO A 41 -6.82 13.79 2.72
N ASP A 42 -5.66 13.15 2.51
CA ASP A 42 -5.07 12.97 1.18
C ASP A 42 -5.83 11.93 0.35
N VAL A 43 -6.30 10.85 0.99
CA VAL A 43 -7.14 9.83 0.37
C VAL A 43 -8.62 10.23 0.41
N ASN A 44 -9.09 10.72 1.55
CA ASN A 44 -10.42 11.28 1.79
C ASN A 44 -11.55 10.35 1.31
N ALA A 45 -11.44 9.05 1.60
CA ALA A 45 -12.46 8.10 1.25
C ALA A 45 -13.73 8.33 2.07
N SER A 46 -14.89 8.18 1.42
CA SER A 46 -16.19 8.22 2.11
C SER A 46 -16.68 6.81 2.50
N GLN A 47 -16.15 5.78 1.84
CA GLN A 47 -16.48 4.39 2.07
C GLN A 47 -15.21 3.54 1.99
N LEU A 48 -15.15 2.53 2.87
CA LEU A 48 -14.14 1.48 2.87
C LEU A 48 -14.84 0.14 3.07
N PHE A 49 -14.61 -0.78 2.14
CA PHE A 49 -15.09 -2.15 2.22
C PHE A 49 -13.95 -3.06 2.68
N ILE A 50 -14.23 -3.89 3.68
CA ILE A 50 -13.32 -4.91 4.17
C ILE A 50 -13.99 -6.26 3.97
N ASP A 51 -13.36 -7.12 3.20
CA ASP A 51 -13.97 -8.38 2.75
C ASP A 51 -12.95 -9.51 2.68
N LYS A 52 -13.43 -10.74 2.70
CA LYS A 52 -12.63 -11.95 2.49
C LYS A 52 -13.05 -12.57 1.16
N GLN A 53 -12.11 -12.68 0.22
CA GLN A 53 -12.36 -13.22 -1.11
C GLN A 53 -11.46 -14.41 -1.41
N ASP A 54 -11.93 -15.34 -2.25
CA ASP A 54 -11.07 -16.36 -2.86
C ASP A 54 -10.59 -15.85 -4.22
N ILE A 55 -9.27 -15.66 -4.35
CA ILE A 55 -8.65 -15.19 -5.59
C ILE A 55 -7.65 -16.25 -6.04
N GLY A 56 -8.03 -17.06 -7.02
CA GLY A 56 -7.17 -18.10 -7.58
C GLY A 56 -6.89 -19.25 -6.59
N GLY A 57 -7.88 -19.63 -5.78
CA GLY A 57 -7.77 -20.68 -4.78
C GLY A 57 -7.03 -20.24 -3.51
N LYS A 58 -6.93 -18.93 -3.28
CA LYS A 58 -6.28 -18.34 -2.11
C LYS A 58 -7.22 -17.38 -1.42
N GLU A 59 -7.37 -17.54 -0.11
CA GLU A 59 -8.09 -16.59 0.72
C GLU A 59 -7.30 -15.28 0.82
N CYS A 60 -7.96 -14.17 0.48
CA CYS A 60 -7.41 -12.83 0.47
C CYS A 60 -8.29 -11.90 1.30
N LEU A 61 -7.66 -11.14 2.20
CA LEU A 61 -8.30 -10.02 2.89
C LEU A 61 -8.19 -8.78 1.99
N VAL A 62 -9.33 -8.22 1.60
CA VAL A 62 -9.44 -7.12 0.65
C VAL A 62 -9.88 -5.86 1.39
N PHE A 63 -9.14 -4.77 1.17
CA PHE A 63 -9.50 -3.42 1.60
C PHE A 63 -9.73 -2.59 0.34
N GLN A 64 -10.93 -2.04 0.19
CA GLN A 64 -11.30 -1.25 -0.97
C GLN A 64 -11.94 0.07 -0.55
N ASP A 65 -11.23 1.16 -0.74
CA ASP A 65 -11.75 2.51 -0.53
C ASP A 65 -12.14 3.17 -1.86
N ASN A 66 -12.95 4.24 -1.76
CA ASN A 66 -13.35 5.08 -2.89
C ASN A 66 -12.66 6.45 -2.90
N GLY A 67 -11.50 6.56 -2.27
CA GLY A 67 -10.74 7.79 -2.15
C GLY A 67 -10.02 8.21 -3.42
N ASN A 68 -9.14 9.19 -3.28
CA ASN A 68 -8.45 9.86 -4.38
C ASN A 68 -7.41 8.99 -5.11
N GLY A 69 -7.00 7.89 -4.49
CA GLY A 69 -5.94 7.00 -4.96
C GLY A 69 -4.58 7.70 -5.12
N MET A 70 -3.62 6.99 -5.71
CA MET A 70 -2.21 7.41 -5.83
C MET A 70 -1.75 7.39 -7.29
N ASP A 71 -0.88 8.35 -7.64
CA ASP A 71 -0.04 8.22 -8.83
C ASP A 71 1.15 7.26 -8.56
N LYS A 72 2.06 7.14 -9.52
CA LYS A 72 3.16 6.17 -9.42
C LYS A 72 4.14 6.58 -8.32
N GLU A 73 4.42 7.87 -8.22
CA GLU A 73 5.37 8.45 -7.29
C GLU A 73 4.86 8.27 -5.85
N HIS A 74 3.59 8.57 -5.59
CA HIS A 74 2.96 8.34 -4.29
C HIS A 74 2.86 6.86 -3.94
N LEU A 75 2.52 5.98 -4.90
CA LEU A 75 2.50 4.53 -4.68
C LEU A 75 3.90 4.01 -4.33
N TYR A 76 4.95 4.51 -5.00
CA TYR A 76 6.32 4.13 -4.68
C TYR A 76 6.73 4.63 -3.29
N SER A 77 6.39 5.86 -2.93
CA SER A 77 6.61 6.39 -1.58
C SER A 77 5.84 5.60 -0.51
N MET A 78 4.60 5.23 -0.80
CA MET A 78 3.75 4.42 0.08
C MET A 78 4.31 3.01 0.32
N LEU A 79 5.01 2.42 -0.65
CA LEU A 79 5.72 1.15 -0.50
C LEU A 79 7.14 1.29 0.08
N SER A 80 7.71 2.49 0.05
CA SER A 80 9.05 2.80 0.56
C SER A 80 9.05 3.19 2.04
N PHE A 81 10.07 2.81 2.80
CA PHE A 81 10.12 3.10 4.23
C PHE A 81 10.48 4.56 4.53
N GLY A 82 9.77 5.18 5.49
CA GLY A 82 10.12 6.50 6.03
C GLY A 82 9.66 7.69 5.19
N PHE A 83 8.92 7.46 4.09
CA PHE A 83 8.31 8.53 3.31
C PHE A 83 6.88 8.79 3.81
N CYS A 84 6.62 10.02 4.25
CA CYS A 84 5.31 10.50 4.64
C CYS A 84 5.21 11.98 4.25
N GLU A 85 4.33 12.31 3.29
CA GLU A 85 4.14 13.68 2.83
C GLU A 85 2.85 14.30 3.41
N LYS A 86 2.50 13.93 4.65
CA LYS A 86 1.25 14.37 5.30
C LYS A 86 1.37 15.69 6.07
N ASP A 87 2.58 16.26 6.16
CA ASP A 87 2.85 17.52 6.85
C ASP A 87 2.14 18.74 6.23
N GLN A 88 1.81 18.66 4.94
CA GLN A 88 1.13 19.71 4.20
C GLN A 88 -0.34 19.88 4.65
N PHE A 89 -0.92 18.85 5.30
CA PHE A 89 -2.31 18.82 5.78
C PHE A 89 -2.45 19.17 7.28
N GLN A 90 -1.38 19.61 7.95
CA GLN A 90 -1.46 20.02 9.37
C GLN A 90 -2.29 21.31 9.59
N LYS A 91 -2.63 22.04 8.52
CA LYS A 91 -3.41 23.30 8.57
C LYS A 91 -4.89 23.13 8.21
N VAL A 92 -5.36 21.91 7.96
CA VAL A 92 -6.78 21.63 7.66
C VAL A 92 -7.50 21.13 8.91
N THR A 93 -8.82 21.33 8.96
CA THR A 93 -9.67 20.88 10.09
C THR A 93 -9.67 19.37 10.27
N HIS A 94 -9.44 18.63 9.17
CA HIS A 94 -9.27 17.19 9.16
C HIS A 94 -7.77 16.85 9.21
N LEU A 95 -7.27 16.49 10.38
CA LEU A 95 -5.86 16.16 10.59
C LEU A 95 -5.55 14.71 10.19
N PRO A 96 -4.43 14.45 9.51
CA PRO A 96 -4.01 13.09 9.20
C PRO A 96 -3.60 12.31 10.48
N ILE A 97 -4.04 11.07 10.56
CA ILE A 97 -3.64 10.07 11.54
C ILE A 97 -2.26 9.51 11.18
N GLY A 98 -2.04 9.19 9.90
CA GLY A 98 -0.78 8.65 9.39
C GLY A 98 0.35 9.67 9.47
N LYS A 99 1.39 9.36 10.26
CA LYS A 99 2.53 10.28 10.48
C LYS A 99 3.89 9.68 10.16
N TYR A 100 4.00 8.36 10.19
CA TYR A 100 5.30 7.67 10.20
C TYR A 100 5.69 7.04 8.85
N GLY A 101 4.78 7.03 7.87
CA GLY A 101 5.03 6.36 6.60
C GLY A 101 5.30 4.86 6.76
N ASN A 102 4.80 4.21 7.82
CA ASN A 102 5.07 2.81 8.13
C ASN A 102 3.80 1.94 8.26
N GLY A 103 2.63 2.55 8.50
CA GLY A 103 1.39 1.85 8.83
C GLY A 103 1.00 0.76 7.85
N PHE A 104 1.01 1.07 6.54
CA PHE A 104 0.74 0.06 5.52
C PHE A 104 1.72 -1.11 5.57
N LYS A 105 3.02 -0.85 5.72
CA LYS A 105 4.05 -1.91 5.67
C LYS A 105 3.95 -2.81 6.90
N SER A 106 3.86 -2.22 8.10
CA SER A 106 3.74 -3.01 9.34
C SER A 106 2.40 -3.74 9.40
N GLY A 107 1.30 -3.06 9.04
CA GLY A 107 -0.05 -3.61 9.06
C GLY A 107 -0.25 -4.74 8.06
N SER A 108 0.07 -4.52 6.78
CA SER A 108 -0.07 -5.55 5.73
C SER A 108 0.78 -6.78 6.02
N MET A 109 2.05 -6.60 6.43
CA MET A 109 2.95 -7.72 6.76
C MET A 109 2.56 -8.45 8.05
N ARG A 110 1.72 -7.84 8.90
CA ARG A 110 1.13 -8.50 10.07
C ARG A 110 -0.07 -9.38 9.69
N LEU A 111 -0.83 -8.97 8.68
CA LEU A 111 -2.05 -9.63 8.18
C LEU A 111 -1.74 -10.76 7.20
N GLY A 112 -0.69 -10.62 6.39
CA GLY A 112 -0.28 -11.61 5.40
C GLY A 112 1.19 -11.48 5.00
N LYS A 113 1.71 -12.51 4.31
CA LYS A 113 3.09 -12.48 3.79
C LYS A 113 3.26 -11.57 2.59
N ASP A 114 2.17 -11.36 1.84
CA ASP A 114 2.16 -10.70 0.55
C ASP A 114 1.00 -9.72 0.47
N ALA A 115 1.25 -8.56 -0.13
CA ALA A 115 0.26 -7.51 -0.34
C ALA A 115 0.35 -6.95 -1.76
N LEU A 116 -0.79 -6.88 -2.44
CA LEU A 116 -0.97 -6.19 -3.71
C LEU A 116 -1.78 -4.92 -3.48
N VAL A 117 -1.31 -3.82 -4.05
CA VAL A 117 -2.00 -2.53 -4.00
C VAL A 117 -2.41 -2.17 -5.41
N PHE A 118 -3.71 -2.10 -5.64
CA PHE A 118 -4.28 -1.51 -6.84
C PHE A 118 -4.71 -0.08 -6.49
N THR A 119 -4.36 0.86 -7.35
CA THR A 119 -4.74 2.26 -7.13
C THR A 119 -5.02 2.95 -8.45
N ARG A 120 -5.91 3.94 -8.41
CA ARG A 120 -6.25 4.78 -9.56
C ARG A 120 -6.24 6.23 -9.11
N HIS A 121 -5.52 7.07 -9.86
CA HIS A 121 -5.55 8.51 -9.67
C HIS A 121 -5.83 9.19 -11.00
N LYS A 122 -7.01 9.82 -11.14
CA LYS A 122 -7.43 10.48 -12.39
C LYS A 122 -7.37 9.51 -13.58
N LYS A 123 -6.47 9.77 -14.54
CA LYS A 123 -6.24 9.00 -15.78
C LYS A 123 -5.09 8.00 -15.67
N THR A 124 -4.57 7.72 -14.47
CA THR A 124 -3.53 6.71 -14.25
C THR A 124 -4.02 5.62 -13.31
N ALA A 125 -3.53 4.40 -13.52
CA ALA A 125 -3.66 3.31 -12.58
C ALA A 125 -2.28 2.73 -12.26
N GLY A 126 -2.12 2.25 -11.03
CA GLY A 126 -0.89 1.66 -10.53
C GLY A 126 -1.18 0.30 -9.88
N VAL A 127 -0.22 -0.62 -10.03
CA VAL A 127 -0.18 -1.87 -9.27
C VAL A 127 1.17 -1.93 -8.57
N GLY A 128 1.15 -2.08 -7.25
CA GLY A 128 2.33 -2.22 -6.41
C GLY A 128 2.33 -3.57 -5.71
N PHE A 129 3.50 -4.18 -5.57
CA PHE A 129 3.65 -5.48 -4.92
C PHE A 129 4.69 -5.45 -3.80
N LEU A 130 4.27 -5.81 -2.58
CA LEU A 130 5.13 -5.96 -1.42
C LEU A 130 4.98 -7.38 -0.88
N SER A 131 5.98 -8.22 -1.08
CA SER A 131 5.84 -9.66 -0.85
C SER A 131 7.10 -10.28 -0.26
N GLN A 132 6.94 -10.89 0.91
CA GLN A 132 8.00 -11.69 1.53
C GLN A 132 8.28 -12.93 0.68
N THR A 133 7.23 -13.60 0.18
CA THR A 133 7.38 -14.81 -0.64
C THR A 133 8.13 -14.54 -1.95
N TYR A 134 7.86 -13.42 -2.62
CA TYR A 134 8.59 -13.00 -3.81
C TYR A 134 10.07 -12.73 -3.51
N LEU A 135 10.36 -11.94 -2.48
CA LEU A 135 11.73 -11.58 -2.11
C LEU A 135 12.56 -12.81 -1.70
N GLU A 136 11.96 -13.76 -0.99
CA GLU A 136 12.57 -15.05 -0.67
C GLU A 136 12.85 -15.88 -1.93
N ALA A 137 11.87 -15.98 -2.84
CA ALA A 137 11.99 -16.77 -4.06
C ALA A 137 13.13 -16.28 -4.97
N ILE A 138 13.30 -14.96 -5.09
CA ILE A 138 14.39 -14.37 -5.89
C ILE A 138 15.70 -14.22 -5.11
N LYS A 139 15.73 -14.61 -3.82
CA LYS A 139 16.88 -14.44 -2.91
C LYS A 139 17.39 -13.00 -2.88
N ALA A 140 16.48 -12.03 -2.79
CA ALA A 140 16.82 -10.62 -2.80
C ALA A 140 17.74 -10.25 -1.63
N ASP A 141 18.74 -9.42 -1.88
CA ASP A 141 19.65 -8.87 -0.85
C ASP A 141 19.06 -7.64 -0.16
N SER A 142 18.06 -7.00 -0.77
CA SER A 142 17.31 -5.86 -0.27
C SER A 142 15.84 -5.95 -0.70
N VAL A 143 14.95 -5.28 0.03
CA VAL A 143 13.56 -5.10 -0.38
C VAL A 143 13.53 -4.40 -1.73
N VAL A 144 12.86 -5.04 -2.70
CA VAL A 144 12.53 -4.49 -4.01
C VAL A 144 11.01 -4.54 -4.19
N VAL A 145 10.43 -3.49 -4.78
CA VAL A 145 8.97 -3.32 -4.89
C VAL A 145 8.59 -3.17 -6.37
N PRO A 146 8.10 -4.24 -7.02
CA PRO A 146 7.58 -4.15 -8.37
C PRO A 146 6.41 -3.16 -8.45
N ILE A 147 6.47 -2.22 -9.40
CA ILE A 147 5.40 -1.25 -9.66
C ILE A 147 5.12 -1.18 -11.16
N LEU A 148 3.86 -1.39 -11.52
CA LEU A 148 3.34 -1.20 -12.87
C LEU A 148 2.50 0.07 -12.92
N LYS A 149 2.60 0.81 -14.04
CA LYS A 149 1.81 2.02 -14.30
C LYS A 149 1.06 1.86 -15.62
N TYR A 150 -0.21 2.24 -15.60
CA TYR A 150 -1.09 2.24 -16.76
C TYR A 150 -1.65 3.64 -16.97
N SER A 151 -1.80 4.02 -18.25
CA SER A 151 -2.61 5.17 -18.63
C SER A 151 -4.01 4.67 -18.97
N LEU A 152 -5.03 5.28 -18.38
CA LEU A 152 -6.42 4.91 -18.60
C LEU A 152 -7.02 5.81 -19.69
N PRO A 153 -7.79 5.26 -20.64
CA PRO A 153 -8.60 6.05 -21.55
C PRO A 153 -9.64 6.86 -20.79
N ASP A 154 -10.08 7.96 -21.38
CA ASP A 154 -11.02 8.92 -20.78
C ASP A 154 -12.36 8.29 -20.34
N ASN A 155 -12.73 7.13 -20.90
CA ASN A 155 -14.04 6.50 -20.72
C ASN A 155 -14.03 5.11 -20.07
N ILE A 156 -12.96 4.68 -19.39
CA ILE A 156 -13.03 3.41 -18.64
C ILE A 156 -13.54 3.67 -17.20
N LEU A 157 -14.85 3.50 -17.04
CA LEU A 157 -15.45 3.14 -15.77
C LEU A 157 -15.17 1.65 -15.55
N PHE A 158 -14.13 1.31 -14.78
CA PHE A 158 -13.94 -0.09 -14.37
C PHE A 158 -15.01 -0.42 -13.34
N LYS A 159 -16.02 -1.20 -13.75
CA LYS A 159 -16.77 -2.06 -12.82
C LYS A 159 -15.77 -3.09 -12.31
N ILE A 160 -15.16 -2.85 -11.16
CA ILE A 160 -14.44 -3.91 -10.46
C ILE A 160 -15.52 -4.86 -9.94
N LEU A 161 -15.60 -6.03 -10.59
CA LEU A 161 -16.19 -7.28 -10.10
C LEU A 161 -17.49 -7.15 -9.29
N HIS A 162 -18.56 -6.73 -9.97
CA HIS A 162 -19.89 -7.24 -9.65
C HIS A 162 -20.28 -8.25 -10.73
N ASN A 163 -19.54 -9.35 -10.78
CA ASN A 163 -20.15 -10.63 -11.13
C ASN A 163 -20.61 -11.23 -9.79
N MET A 164 -21.71 -10.69 -9.26
CA MET A 164 -22.58 -11.54 -8.45
C MET A 164 -23.41 -12.29 -9.46
N ASP A 165 -23.20 -13.60 -9.48
CA ASP A 165 -23.96 -14.56 -10.26
C ASP A 165 -25.47 -14.43 -9.99
N ASN A 166 -26.24 -14.96 -10.95
CA ASN A 166 -27.69 -15.15 -10.90
C ASN A 166 -28.21 -15.73 -9.57
#